data_AF-A0A7C6K5M9-F1
#
_entry.id   AF-A0A7C6K5M9-F1
#
_cell.length_a   1.000
_cell.length_b   1.000
_cell.length_c   1.000
_cell.angle_alpha   90.00
_cell.angle_beta   90.00
_cell.angle_gamma   90.00
#
_symmetry.space_group_name_H-M   'P 1'
#
loop_
_entity.id
_entity.type
_entity.pdbx_description
1 polymer ?
#
loop_
_entity_poly.entity_id
_entity_poly.type
_entity_poly.pdbx_seq_one_letter_code
_entity_poly.pdbx_strand_id
1 'polypeptide(L)'
;MTDREILESILREMTSMKDEMTSIKSEMTSMKDEMTSIKSEMTSLDEKLTGEMASMKGEMSSIKDEIKWIKEQQKEDHSILKALMHNSEINKAEHDKMSNDIAHIQGYLKNVDENLEAVKDIIGRHEVDIKVLKNRPV
;
A
#
# COMPACT_ATOMS: atom_id res chain seq x y z
N MET A 1 -14.64 51.13 -83.71
CA MET A 1 -14.02 51.70 -82.51
C MET A 1 -12.85 52.56 -82.96
N THR A 2 -12.68 53.73 -82.35
CA THR A 2 -11.51 54.59 -82.55
C THR A 2 -10.37 54.13 -81.64
N ASP A 3 -9.12 54.43 -82.00
CA ASP A 3 -7.95 54.10 -81.17
C ASP A 3 -8.07 54.64 -79.73
N ARG A 4 -8.77 55.77 -79.56
CA ARG A 4 -9.08 56.36 -78.24
C ARG A 4 -9.95 55.46 -77.37
N GLU A 5 -11.00 54.86 -77.94
CA GLU A 5 -11.89 53.95 -77.20
C GLU A 5 -11.17 52.66 -76.78
N ILE A 6 -10.25 52.16 -77.61
CA ILE A 6 -9.41 51.00 -77.28
C ILE A 6 -8.47 51.35 -76.12
N LEU A 7 -7.81 52.51 -76.17
CA LEU A 7 -6.95 53.01 -75.09
C LEU A 7 -7.69 53.19 -73.76
N GLU A 8 -8.89 53.77 -73.79
CA GLU A 8 -9.73 53.93 -72.59
C GLU A 8 -10.15 52.57 -71.99
N SER A 9 -10.49 51.60 -72.85
CA SER A 9 -10.78 50.22 -72.42
C SER A 9 -9.57 49.54 -71.76
N ILE A 10 -8.39 49.63 -72.40
CA ILE A 10 -7.14 49.07 -71.86
C ILE A 10 -6.79 49.71 -70.51
N LEU A 11 -6.94 51.03 -70.37
CA LEU A 11 -6.69 51.73 -69.11
C LEU A 11 -7.61 51.25 -67.99
N ARG A 12 -8.89 50.97 -68.30
CA ARG A 12 -9.87 50.45 -67.34
C ARG A 12 -9.52 49.04 -66.89
N GLU A 13 -9.18 48.16 -67.81
CA GLU A 13 -8.70 46.79 -67.53
C GLU A 13 -7.42 46.82 -66.68
N MET A 14 -6.44 47.68 -67.04
CA MET A 14 -5.22 47.86 -66.25
C MET A 14 -5.49 48.34 -64.82
N THR A 15 -6.48 49.21 -64.63
CA THR A 15 -6.88 49.68 -63.30
C THR A 15 -7.54 48.54 -62.52
N SER A 16 -8.43 47.77 -63.13
CA SER A 16 -9.05 46.58 -62.52
C SER A 16 -8.01 45.54 -62.10
N MET A 17 -7.06 45.21 -62.97
CA MET A 17 -5.97 44.28 -62.65
C MET A 17 -5.10 44.79 -61.49
N LYS A 18 -4.85 46.10 -61.41
CA LYS A 18 -4.11 46.69 -60.31
C LYS A 18 -4.85 46.51 -58.98
N ASP A 19 -6.15 46.75 -58.96
CA ASP A 19 -6.99 46.60 -57.77
C ASP A 19 -7.04 45.13 -57.33
N GLU A 20 -7.26 44.19 -58.25
CA GLU A 20 -7.19 42.75 -57.97
C GLU A 20 -5.81 42.34 -57.42
N MET A 21 -4.72 42.85 -57.99
CA MET A 21 -3.38 42.55 -57.50
C MET A 21 -3.11 43.13 -56.11
N THR A 22 -3.71 44.27 -55.76
CA THR A 22 -3.67 44.78 -54.38
C THR A 22 -4.49 43.93 -53.41
N SER A 23 -5.64 43.40 -53.84
CA SER A 23 -6.45 42.47 -53.04
C SER A 23 -5.69 41.18 -52.76
N ILE A 24 -5.12 40.55 -53.79
CA ILE A 24 -4.30 39.33 -53.68
C ILE A 24 -3.13 39.55 -52.72
N LYS A 25 -2.48 40.73 -52.78
CA LYS A 25 -1.37 41.05 -51.86
C LYS A 25 -1.84 41.15 -50.40
N SER A 26 -3.04 41.68 -50.16
CA SER A 26 -3.64 41.75 -48.83
C SER A 26 -3.96 40.35 -48.31
N GLU A 27 -4.62 39.51 -49.11
CA GLU A 27 -4.92 38.12 -48.76
C GLU A 27 -3.65 37.32 -48.48
N MET A 28 -2.62 37.45 -49.30
CA MET A 28 -1.33 36.78 -49.09
C MET A 28 -0.64 37.23 -47.80
N THR A 29 -0.83 38.48 -47.40
CA THR A 29 -0.33 38.99 -46.10
C THR A 29 -1.12 38.37 -44.95
N SER A 30 -2.45 38.34 -45.04
CA SER A 30 -3.32 37.70 -44.03
C SER A 30 -2.99 36.22 -43.85
N MET A 31 -2.85 35.46 -44.94
CA MET A 31 -2.47 34.04 -44.88
C MET A 31 -1.09 33.85 -44.24
N LYS A 32 -0.15 34.76 -44.50
CA LYS A 32 1.18 34.70 -43.88
C LYS A 32 1.08 34.87 -42.36
N ASP A 33 0.27 35.81 -41.91
CA ASP A 33 0.06 36.07 -40.48
C ASP A 33 -0.63 34.87 -39.81
N GLU A 34 -1.69 34.31 -40.42
CA GLU A 34 -2.34 33.08 -39.96
C GLU A 34 -1.36 31.91 -39.86
N MET A 35 -0.53 31.70 -40.87
CA MET A 35 0.50 30.65 -40.88
C MET A 35 1.51 30.84 -39.73
N THR A 36 1.87 32.09 -39.40
CA THR A 36 2.75 32.38 -38.25
C THR A 36 2.08 32.13 -36.90
N SER A 37 0.77 32.40 -36.79
CA SER A 37 -0.01 32.09 -35.60
C SER A 37 -0.08 30.58 -35.37
N ILE A 38 -0.46 29.82 -36.40
CA ILE A 38 -0.53 28.35 -36.36
C ILE A 38 0.81 27.75 -35.95
N LYS A 39 1.92 28.26 -36.51
CA LYS A 39 3.26 27.78 -36.14
C LYS A 39 3.55 28.01 -34.66
N SER A 40 3.16 29.16 -34.11
CA SER A 40 3.37 29.50 -32.69
C SER A 40 2.53 28.62 -31.77
N GLU A 41 1.27 28.39 -32.12
CA GLU A 41 0.37 27.47 -31.40
C GLU A 41 0.90 26.04 -31.41
N MET A 42 1.41 25.58 -32.56
CA MET A 42 1.98 24.24 -32.69
C MET A 42 3.23 24.07 -31.84
N THR A 43 4.11 25.08 -31.76
CA THR A 43 5.28 25.05 -30.86
C THR A 43 4.84 25.02 -29.39
N SER A 44 3.87 25.84 -28.99
CA SER A 44 3.37 25.84 -27.62
C SER A 44 2.73 24.51 -27.22
N LEU A 45 1.99 23.88 -28.14
CA LEU A 45 1.42 22.55 -27.91
C LEU A 45 2.50 21.49 -27.75
N ASP A 46 3.55 21.52 -28.57
CA ASP A 46 4.67 20.58 -28.49
C ASP A 46 5.43 20.69 -27.16
N GLU A 47 5.70 21.92 -26.71
CA GLU A 47 6.31 22.18 -25.40
C GLU A 47 5.45 21.66 -24.25
N LYS A 48 4.14 21.92 -24.29
CA LYS A 48 3.20 21.45 -23.27
C LYS A 48 3.16 19.93 -23.21
N LEU A 49 3.00 19.26 -24.35
CA LEU A 49 2.93 17.81 -24.42
C LEU A 49 4.24 17.15 -23.95
N THR A 50 5.38 17.74 -24.30
CA THR A 50 6.69 17.26 -23.85
C THR A 50 6.84 17.39 -22.34
N GLY A 51 6.41 18.53 -21.77
CA GLY A 51 6.43 18.77 -20.33
C GLY A 51 5.53 17.81 -19.55
N GLU A 52 4.29 17.61 -20.00
CA GLU A 52 3.34 16.67 -19.39
C GLU A 52 3.87 15.23 -19.46
N MET A 53 4.44 14.82 -20.60
CA MET A 53 5.03 13.49 -20.76
C MET A 53 6.24 13.27 -19.84
N ALA A 54 7.08 14.28 -19.66
CA ALA A 54 8.21 14.22 -18.73
C ALA A 54 7.73 14.09 -17.27
N SER A 55 6.71 14.86 -16.88
CA SER A 55 6.10 14.78 -15.54
C SER A 55 5.53 13.39 -15.27
N MET A 56 4.70 12.88 -16.19
CA MET A 56 4.11 11.53 -16.08
C MET A 56 5.19 10.45 -15.97
N LYS A 57 6.29 10.56 -16.71
CA LYS A 57 7.40 9.62 -16.62
C LYS A 57 8.07 9.65 -15.24
N GLY A 58 8.21 10.84 -14.65
CA GLY A 58 8.71 11.02 -13.29
C GLY A 58 7.80 10.37 -12.25
N GLU A 59 6.51 10.67 -12.30
CA GLU A 59 5.50 10.07 -11.42
C GLU A 59 5.47 8.54 -11.53
N MET A 60 5.50 8.00 -12.74
CA MET A 60 5.52 6.56 -12.97
C MET A 60 6.78 5.89 -12.41
N SER A 61 7.93 6.60 -12.42
CA SER A 61 9.15 6.11 -11.79
C SER A 61 9.01 6.07 -10.25
N SER A 62 8.46 7.13 -9.65
CA SER A 62 8.20 7.17 -8.19
C SER A 62 7.28 6.04 -7.76
N ILE A 63 6.15 5.86 -8.47
CA ILE A 63 5.19 4.78 -8.19
C ILE A 63 5.86 3.40 -8.28
N LYS A 64 6.75 3.20 -9.27
CA LYS A 64 7.50 1.94 -9.40
C LYS A 64 8.40 1.66 -8.20
N ASP A 65 9.07 2.68 -7.69
CA ASP A 65 9.95 2.56 -6.53
C ASP A 65 9.15 2.33 -5.23
N GLU A 66 8.03 3.04 -5.05
CA GLU A 66 7.10 2.80 -3.94
C GLU A 66 6.54 1.37 -3.94
N ILE A 67 6.12 0.86 -5.11
CA ILE A 67 5.66 -0.53 -5.26
C ILE A 67 6.76 -1.53 -4.89
N LYS A 68 8.03 -1.25 -5.25
CA LYS A 68 9.16 -2.10 -4.89
C LYS A 68 9.35 -2.15 -3.37
N TRP A 69 9.32 -0.99 -2.72
CA TRP A 69 9.45 -0.89 -1.26
C TRP A 69 8.30 -1.61 -0.53
N ILE A 70 7.05 -1.42 -0.98
CA ILE A 70 5.88 -2.12 -0.42
C ILE A 70 6.06 -3.65 -0.53
N LYS A 71 6.55 -4.16 -1.66
CA LYS A 71 6.81 -5.59 -1.83
C LYS A 71 7.90 -6.12 -0.89
N GLU A 72 8.91 -5.32 -0.58
CA GLU A 72 9.95 -5.69 0.37
C GLU A 72 9.40 -5.75 1.80
N GLN A 73 8.63 -4.75 2.21
CA GLN A 73 7.95 -4.74 3.52
C GLN A 73 6.97 -5.91 3.68
N GLN A 74 6.17 -6.22 2.66
CA GLN A 74 5.26 -7.38 2.70
C GLN A 74 6.00 -8.72 2.90
N LYS A 75 7.23 -8.88 2.38
CA LYS A 75 8.04 -10.08 2.60
C LYS A 75 8.57 -10.16 4.03
N GLU A 76 8.96 -9.02 4.59
CA GLU A 76 9.40 -8.91 5.98
C GLU A 76 8.24 -9.24 6.93
N ASP A 77 7.09 -8.61 6.73
CA ASP A 77 5.86 -8.88 7.51
C ASP A 77 5.47 -10.35 7.45
N HIS A 78 5.52 -10.98 6.27
CA HIS A 78 5.23 -12.41 6.11
C HIS A 78 6.19 -13.30 6.92
N SER A 79 7.46 -12.91 7.00
CA SER A 79 8.47 -13.64 7.77
C SER A 79 8.23 -13.49 9.28
N ILE A 80 7.89 -12.28 9.73
CA ILE A 80 7.51 -12.00 11.12
C ILE A 80 6.27 -12.80 11.51
N LEU A 81 5.24 -12.82 10.66
CA LEU A 81 4.02 -13.59 10.91
C LEU A 81 4.30 -15.09 11.06
N LYS A 82 5.17 -15.66 10.20
CA LYS A 82 5.60 -17.06 10.35
C LYS A 82 6.31 -17.32 11.67
N ALA A 83 7.21 -16.42 12.08
CA ALA A 83 7.92 -16.55 13.35
C ALA A 83 6.97 -16.48 14.55
N LEU A 84 6.00 -15.56 14.53
CA LEU A 84 4.98 -15.44 15.57
C LEU A 84 4.08 -16.67 15.64
N MET A 85 3.71 -17.24 14.49
CA MET A 85 2.90 -18.47 14.42
C MET A 85 3.64 -19.65 15.05
N HIS A 86 4.92 -19.84 14.69
CA HIS A 86 5.75 -20.88 15.30
C HIS A 86 5.93 -20.68 16.81
N ASN A 87 6.11 -19.44 17.27
CA ASN A 87 6.22 -19.14 18.70
C ASN A 87 4.89 -19.45 19.44
N SER A 88 3.75 -19.19 18.81
CA SER A 88 2.43 -19.56 19.36
C SER A 88 2.27 -21.08 19.49
N GLU A 89 2.73 -21.85 18.50
CA GLU A 89 2.74 -23.31 18.55
C GLU A 89 3.63 -23.85 19.67
N ILE A 90 4.82 -23.28 19.86
CA ILE A 90 5.72 -23.61 20.99
C ILE A 90 5.03 -23.31 22.32
N ASN A 91 4.49 -22.10 22.50
CA ASN A 91 3.82 -21.71 23.74
C ASN A 91 2.66 -22.66 24.06
N LYS A 92 1.90 -23.10 23.05
CA LYS A 92 0.84 -24.09 23.24
C LYS A 92 1.40 -25.41 23.77
N ALA A 93 2.49 -25.91 23.18
CA ALA A 93 3.13 -27.13 23.64
C ALA A 93 3.70 -27.01 25.07
N GLU A 94 4.26 -25.85 25.42
CA GLU A 94 4.72 -25.55 26.79
C GLU A 94 3.55 -25.53 27.78
N HIS A 95 2.42 -24.92 27.41
CA HIS A 95 1.21 -24.94 28.22
C HIS A 95 0.63 -26.34 28.40
N ASP A 96 0.62 -27.18 27.35
CA ASP A 96 0.19 -28.57 27.43
C ASP A 96 1.07 -29.37 28.41
N LYS A 97 2.39 -29.16 28.36
CA LYS A 97 3.34 -29.75 29.31
C LYS A 97 3.06 -29.28 30.74
N MET A 98 2.89 -27.98 30.96
CA MET A 98 2.56 -27.44 32.28
C MET A 98 1.26 -28.03 32.83
N SER A 99 0.24 -28.19 31.99
CA SER A 99 -1.03 -28.81 32.37
C SER A 99 -0.82 -30.26 32.84
N ASN A 100 0.03 -31.01 32.15
CA ASN A 100 0.40 -32.37 32.55
C ASN A 100 1.18 -32.40 33.88
N ASP A 101 2.17 -31.52 34.05
CA ASP A 101 2.94 -31.39 35.29
C ASP A 101 2.02 -31.05 36.48
N ILE A 102 1.04 -30.14 36.28
CA ILE A 102 0.04 -29.79 37.30
C ILE A 102 -0.83 -31.01 37.66
N ALA A 103 -1.28 -31.79 36.68
CA ALA A 103 -2.07 -33.00 36.94
C ALA A 103 -1.27 -34.02 37.76
N HIS A 104 0.02 -34.20 37.46
CA HIS A 104 0.90 -35.05 38.27
C HIS A 104 1.05 -34.53 39.70
N ILE A 105 1.29 -33.24 39.88
CA ILE A 105 1.39 -32.61 41.22
C ILE A 105 0.10 -32.80 42.01
N GLN A 106 -1.07 -32.59 41.38
CA GLN A 106 -2.37 -32.81 42.01
C GLN A 106 -2.55 -34.26 42.47
N GLY A 107 -2.10 -35.24 41.67
CA GLY A 107 -2.09 -36.64 42.04
C GLY A 107 -1.20 -36.94 43.25
N TYR A 108 0.02 -36.41 43.27
CA TYR A 108 0.92 -36.54 44.43
C TYR A 108 0.33 -35.90 45.69
N LEU A 109 -0.23 -34.69 45.60
CA LEU A 109 -0.86 -34.01 46.73
C LEU A 109 -2.03 -34.80 47.31
N LYS A 110 -2.86 -35.41 46.45
CA LYS A 110 -3.96 -36.28 46.89
C LYS A 110 -3.43 -37.50 47.67
N ASN A 111 -2.36 -38.14 47.19
CA ASN A 111 -1.77 -39.26 47.91
C ASN A 111 -1.19 -38.84 49.28
N VAL A 112 -0.55 -37.67 49.35
CA VAL A 112 -0.07 -37.11 50.62
C VAL A 112 -1.24 -36.86 51.58
N ASP A 113 -2.34 -36.30 51.10
CA ASP A 113 -3.56 -36.06 51.88
C ASP A 113 -4.16 -37.37 52.45
N GLU A 114 -4.29 -38.40 51.61
CA GLU A 114 -4.75 -39.75 52.03
C GLU A 114 -3.82 -40.37 53.10
N ASN A 115 -2.50 -40.25 52.92
CA ASN A 115 -1.52 -40.74 53.89
C ASN A 115 -1.62 -39.96 55.22
N LEU A 116 -1.87 -38.65 55.18
CA LEU A 116 -2.00 -37.82 56.38
C LEU A 116 -3.24 -38.21 57.20
N GLU A 117 -4.37 -38.44 56.55
CA GLU A 117 -5.58 -38.93 57.24
C GLU A 117 -5.36 -40.33 57.84
N ALA A 118 -4.66 -41.23 57.15
CA ALA A 118 -4.30 -42.54 57.71
C ALA A 118 -3.41 -42.44 58.96
N VAL A 119 -2.42 -41.54 58.96
CA VAL A 119 -1.55 -41.28 60.12
C VAL A 119 -2.34 -40.69 61.28
N LYS A 120 -3.21 -39.72 61.01
CA LYS A 120 -4.09 -39.09 62.01
C LYS A 120 -5.01 -40.12 62.68
N ASP A 121 -5.57 -41.04 61.93
CA ASP A 121 -6.37 -42.16 62.42
C ASP A 121 -5.57 -43.09 63.37
N ILE A 122 -4.34 -43.44 62.98
CA ILE A 122 -3.44 -44.26 63.82
C ILE A 122 -3.14 -43.54 65.14
N ILE A 123 -2.81 -42.25 65.07
CA ILE A 123 -2.51 -41.43 66.25
C ILE A 123 -3.74 -41.35 67.18
N GLY A 124 -4.94 -41.13 66.61
CA GLY A 124 -6.17 -41.09 67.39
C GLY A 124 -6.45 -42.41 68.13
N ARG A 125 -6.21 -43.57 67.50
CA ARG A 125 -6.30 -44.87 68.16
C ARG A 125 -5.27 -45.03 69.27
N HIS A 126 -4.01 -44.69 69.00
CA HIS A 126 -2.94 -44.74 70.00
C HIS A 126 -3.24 -43.83 71.21
N GLU A 127 -3.84 -42.66 71.01
CA GLU A 127 -4.24 -41.76 72.10
C GLU A 127 -5.27 -42.43 73.03
N VAL A 128 -6.24 -43.14 72.47
CA VAL A 128 -7.23 -43.93 73.23
C VAL A 128 -6.54 -45.06 74.00
N ASP A 129 -5.68 -45.84 73.34
CA ASP A 129 -4.99 -46.98 73.97
C ASP A 129 -4.11 -46.52 75.15
N ILE A 130 -3.34 -45.43 74.98
CA ILE A 130 -2.52 -44.84 76.04
C ILE A 130 -3.40 -44.41 77.22
N LYS A 131 -4.57 -43.80 76.97
CA LYS A 131 -5.50 -43.39 78.02
C LYS A 131 -6.06 -44.59 78.80
N VAL A 132 -6.39 -45.68 78.11
CA VAL A 132 -6.83 -46.94 78.75
C VAL A 132 -5.72 -47.53 79.63
N LEU A 133 -4.49 -47.60 79.12
CA LEU A 133 -3.34 -48.13 79.87
C LEU A 133 -3.03 -47.30 81.13
N LYS A 134 -3.11 -45.96 81.04
CA LYS A 134 -2.89 -45.06 82.19
C LYS A 134 -3.94 -45.20 83.29
N ASN A 135 -5.16 -45.62 82.95
CA ASN A 135 -6.27 -45.72 83.89
C ASN A 135 -6.47 -47.14 84.46
N ARG A 136 -5.60 -48.11 84.14
CA ARG A 136 -5.68 -49.46 84.73
C ARG A 136 -5.32 -49.41 86.23
N PRO A 137 -6.13 -49.98 87.12
CA PRO A 137 -5.75 -50.14 88.53
C PRO A 137 -4.55 -51.08 88.64
N VAL A 138 -3.60 -50.72 89.52
CA VAL A 138 -2.37 -51.46 89.80
C VAL A 138 -2.66 -52.71 90.61
#